data_AF-A0AAV0UVE2-F1
#
_entry.id   AF-A0AAV0UVE2-F1
#
_cell.length_a   1.000
_cell.length_b   1.000
_cell.length_c   1.000
_cell.angle_alpha   90.00
_cell.angle_beta   90.00
_cell.angle_gamma   90.00
#
_symmetry.space_group_name_H-M   'P 1'
#
loop_
_entity.id
_entity.type
_entity.pdbx_description
1 polymer ?
#
loop_
_entity_poly.entity_id
_entity_poly.type
_entity_poly.pdbx_seq_one_letter_code
_entity_poly.pdbx_strand_id
1 'polypeptide(L)'
;MSSRAWQVATVATATAAAVPLVCWQYRRYIALKKRREDIKLLRKVELIAAEVAVRVMHLEAQANELVSEEATKEAREENFVATSALNSYYHFDSQGNKLKTKWDSFDADVELKRLENEEREAEGASAAQAATKPVRLAPHLTRSDILAASKGVEHELEAVLSFLDDIRGDKEVKQLRKVLATRVTKEYLPRIDAIQAMLA
;
A
#
# COMPACT_ATOMS: atom_id res chain seq x y z
N MET A 1 60.06 57.93 -18.84
CA MET A 1 59.02 57.00 -19.36
C MET A 1 58.82 55.78 -18.43
N SER A 2 58.63 56.00 -17.12
CA SER A 2 58.68 54.90 -16.13
C SER A 2 57.30 54.41 -15.65
N SER A 3 56.33 55.30 -15.43
CA SER A 3 55.07 54.97 -14.74
C SER A 3 54.18 53.91 -15.45
N ARG A 4 54.14 53.91 -16.79
CA ARG A 4 53.30 52.96 -17.55
C ARG A 4 53.80 51.51 -17.46
N ALA A 5 55.11 51.29 -17.39
CA ALA A 5 55.67 49.94 -17.31
C ALA A 5 55.36 49.27 -15.96
N TRP A 6 55.44 50.04 -14.87
CA TRP A 6 55.07 49.57 -13.53
C TRP A 6 53.57 49.30 -13.40
N GLN A 7 52.71 50.12 -14.02
CA GLN A 7 51.25 49.87 -14.04
C GLN A 7 50.88 48.61 -14.83
N VAL A 8 51.51 48.35 -15.97
CA VAL A 8 51.27 47.12 -16.75
C VAL A 8 51.78 45.89 -15.99
N ALA A 9 52.94 45.97 -15.34
CA ALA A 9 53.48 44.88 -14.54
C ALA A 9 52.63 44.54 -13.30
N THR A 10 52.08 45.55 -12.62
CA THR A 10 51.20 45.33 -11.45
C THR A 10 49.83 44.78 -11.86
N VAL A 11 49.26 45.24 -12.97
CA VAL A 11 48.00 44.69 -13.51
C VAL A 11 48.19 43.24 -13.99
N ALA A 12 49.30 42.93 -14.67
CA ALA A 12 49.60 41.57 -15.14
C ALA A 12 49.80 40.58 -13.97
N THR A 13 50.49 40.99 -12.91
CA THR A 13 50.70 40.14 -11.73
C THR A 13 49.42 39.98 -10.89
N ALA A 14 48.62 41.04 -10.74
CA ALA A 14 47.34 40.98 -10.05
C ALA A 14 46.33 40.08 -10.78
N THR A 15 46.25 40.17 -12.11
CA THR A 15 45.39 39.30 -12.93
C THR A 15 45.88 37.84 -12.89
N ALA A 16 47.19 37.58 -12.96
CA ALA A 16 47.76 36.24 -12.85
C ALA A 16 47.47 35.56 -11.49
N ALA A 17 47.39 36.32 -10.39
CA ALA A 17 47.02 35.81 -9.07
C ALA A 17 45.49 35.72 -8.85
N ALA A 18 44.71 36.61 -9.45
CA ALA A 18 43.25 36.62 -9.31
C ALA A 18 42.57 35.49 -10.12
N VAL A 19 43.07 35.15 -11.30
CA VAL A 19 42.51 34.08 -12.15
C VAL A 19 42.46 32.71 -11.45
N PRO A 20 43.52 32.19 -10.81
CA PRO A 20 43.45 30.91 -10.10
C PRO A 20 42.52 30.94 -8.89
N LEU A 21 42.43 32.07 -8.16
CA LEU A 21 41.49 32.22 -7.06
C LEU A 21 40.03 32.23 -7.54
N VAL A 22 39.73 32.95 -8.62
CA VAL A 22 38.40 32.97 -9.25
C VAL A 22 38.04 31.59 -9.81
N CYS A 23 38.97 30.92 -10.50
CA CYS A 23 38.80 29.55 -10.96
C CYS A 23 38.54 28.57 -9.80
N TRP A 24 39.26 28.71 -8.68
CA TRP A 24 39.06 27.88 -7.49
C TRP A 24 37.70 28.15 -6.84
N GLN A 25 37.31 29.42 -6.67
CA GLN A 25 36.00 29.80 -6.15
C GLN A 25 34.87 29.29 -7.04
N TYR A 26 35.02 29.39 -8.36
CA TYR A 26 34.05 28.91 -9.33
C TYR A 26 33.90 27.38 -9.29
N ARG A 27 35.03 26.65 -9.24
CA ARG A 27 35.00 25.19 -9.05
C ARG A 27 34.31 24.79 -7.75
N ARG A 28 34.58 25.52 -6.65
CA ARG A 28 33.92 25.29 -5.36
C ARG A 28 32.42 25.58 -5.42
N TYR A 29 32.02 26.66 -6.09
CA TYR A 29 30.61 26.99 -6.31
C TYR A 29 29.89 25.90 -7.10
N ILE A 30 30.48 25.43 -8.21
CA ILE A 30 29.91 24.33 -9.01
C ILE A 30 29.78 23.06 -8.16
N ALA A 31 30.81 22.70 -7.39
CA ALA A 31 30.76 21.52 -6.52
C ALA A 31 29.64 21.61 -5.49
N LEU A 32 29.48 22.78 -4.84
CA LEU A 32 28.38 23.01 -3.89
C LEU A 32 27.00 22.98 -4.56
N LYS A 33 26.89 23.51 -5.79
CA LYS A 33 25.64 23.48 -6.56
C LYS A 33 25.25 22.04 -6.91
N LYS A 34 26.19 21.25 -7.45
CA LYS A 34 25.98 19.82 -7.74
C LYS A 34 25.55 19.04 -6.50
N ARG A 35 26.27 19.21 -5.38
CA ARG A 35 25.90 18.57 -4.11
C ARG A 35 24.48 18.90 -3.67
N ARG A 36 24.04 20.16 -3.82
CA ARG A 36 22.65 20.55 -3.49
C ARG A 36 21.62 19.88 -4.40
N GLU A 37 21.95 19.71 -5.68
CA GLU A 37 21.11 19.01 -6.65
C GLU A 37 21.01 17.52 -6.32
N ASP A 38 22.13 16.87 -6.00
CA ASP A 38 22.16 15.45 -5.59
C ASP A 38 21.34 15.21 -4.32
N ILE A 39 21.46 16.09 -3.32
CA ILE A 39 20.67 16.01 -2.08
C ILE A 39 19.18 16.20 -2.37
N LYS A 40 18.81 17.14 -3.25
CA LYS A 40 17.40 17.33 -3.63
C LYS A 40 16.85 16.09 -4.33
N LEU A 41 17.66 15.46 -5.17
CA LEU A 41 17.29 14.24 -5.88
C LEU A 41 17.12 13.07 -4.91
N LEU A 42 18.04 12.89 -3.96
CA LEU A 42 17.88 11.89 -2.89
C LEU A 42 16.61 12.09 -2.06
N ARG A 43 16.25 13.34 -1.74
CA ARG A 43 14.98 13.63 -1.04
C ARG A 43 13.76 13.24 -1.87
N LYS A 44 13.79 13.41 -3.19
CA LYS A 44 12.71 12.94 -4.06
C LYS A 44 12.61 11.42 -4.04
N VAL A 45 13.75 10.72 -4.09
CA VAL A 45 13.79 9.26 -3.98
C VAL A 45 13.26 8.80 -2.64
N GLU A 46 13.59 9.50 -1.55
CA GLU A 46 13.05 9.21 -0.22
C GLU A 46 11.52 9.35 -0.18
N LEU A 47 10.94 10.37 -0.83
CA LEU A 47 9.49 10.53 -0.95
C LEU A 47 8.85 9.38 -1.74
N ILE A 48 9.47 8.98 -2.86
CA ILE A 48 9.00 7.84 -3.65
C ILE A 48 9.07 6.55 -2.82
N ALA A 49 10.18 6.31 -2.12
CA ALA A 49 10.33 5.15 -1.25
C ALA A 49 9.30 5.14 -0.11
N ALA A 50 8.97 6.32 0.45
CA ALA A 50 7.92 6.45 1.47
C ALA A 50 6.53 6.17 0.89
N GLU A 51 6.23 6.63 -0.32
CA GLU A 51 4.98 6.31 -1.01
C GLU A 51 4.86 4.80 -1.26
N VAL A 52 5.92 4.18 -1.77
CA VAL A 52 5.98 2.74 -1.98
C VAL A 52 5.80 1.98 -0.66
N ALA A 53 6.39 2.46 0.44
CA ALA A 53 6.21 1.86 1.76
C ALA A 53 4.74 1.87 2.23
N VAL A 54 4.00 2.95 1.94
CA VAL A 54 2.56 3.01 2.23
C VAL A 54 1.78 2.00 1.38
N ARG A 55 2.15 1.83 0.11
CA ARG A 55 1.54 0.80 -0.76
C ARG A 55 1.81 -0.61 -0.23
N VAL A 56 3.03 -0.89 0.23
CA VAL A 56 3.37 -2.18 0.87
C VAL A 56 2.51 -2.42 2.11
N MET A 57 2.34 -1.41 2.97
CA MET A 57 1.46 -1.53 4.15
C MET A 57 -0.01 -1.78 3.77
N HIS A 58 -0.49 -1.16 2.69
CA HIS A 58 -1.85 -1.40 2.21
C HIS A 58 -2.02 -2.82 1.67
N LEU A 59 -1.05 -3.31 0.89
CA LEU A 59 -1.05 -4.69 0.38
C LEU A 59 -0.97 -5.71 1.52
N GLU A 60 -0.18 -5.42 2.55
CA GLU A 60 -0.08 -6.25 3.76
C GLU A 60 -1.43 -6.37 4.47
N ALA A 61 -2.14 -5.25 4.64
CA ALA A 61 -3.47 -5.24 5.24
C ALA A 61 -4.48 -6.03 4.41
N GLN A 62 -4.48 -5.86 3.08
CA GLN A 62 -5.37 -6.59 2.17
C GLN A 62 -5.08 -8.09 2.16
N ALA A 63 -3.80 -8.49 2.15
CA ALA A 63 -3.41 -9.89 2.21
C ALA A 63 -3.87 -10.55 3.51
N ASN A 64 -3.65 -9.88 4.65
CA ASN A 64 -4.11 -10.37 5.96
C ASN A 64 -5.64 -10.49 6.05
N GLU A 65 -6.37 -9.53 5.48
CA GLU A 65 -7.83 -9.58 5.41
C GLU A 65 -8.31 -10.81 4.63
N LEU A 66 -7.77 -11.06 3.43
CA LEU A 66 -8.11 -12.24 2.63
C LEU A 66 -7.81 -13.55 3.36
N VAL A 67 -6.63 -13.68 3.96
CA VAL A 67 -6.24 -14.89 4.71
C VAL A 67 -7.17 -15.10 5.91
N SER A 68 -7.54 -14.03 6.61
CA SER A 68 -8.47 -14.11 7.74
C SER A 68 -9.88 -14.49 7.31
N GLU A 69 -10.37 -13.94 6.19
CA GLU A 69 -11.68 -14.29 5.65
C GLU A 69 -11.75 -15.76 5.25
N GLU A 70 -10.70 -16.27 4.61
CA GLU A 70 -10.63 -17.68 4.22
C GLU A 70 -10.61 -18.60 5.43
N ALA A 71 -9.79 -18.30 6.44
CA ALA A 71 -9.79 -19.06 7.69
C ALA A 71 -11.18 -19.06 8.38
N THR A 72 -11.90 -17.93 8.34
CA THR A 72 -13.28 -17.88 8.87
C THR A 72 -14.28 -18.63 8.01
N LYS A 73 -14.11 -18.65 6.68
CA LYS A 73 -14.95 -19.42 5.75
C LYS A 73 -14.75 -20.92 5.96
N GLU A 74 -13.51 -21.39 6.06
CA GLU A 74 -13.17 -22.78 6.37
C GLU A 74 -13.79 -23.21 7.72
N ALA A 75 -13.58 -22.42 8.77
CA ALA A 75 -14.19 -22.70 10.08
C ALA A 75 -15.73 -22.68 10.03
N ARG A 76 -16.34 -21.81 9.24
CA ARG A 76 -17.80 -21.75 9.07
C ARG A 76 -18.32 -22.96 8.30
N GLU A 77 -17.62 -23.40 7.27
CA GLU A 77 -17.96 -24.58 6.48
C GLU A 77 -17.87 -25.86 7.31
N GLU A 78 -16.83 -26.02 8.13
CA GLU A 78 -16.71 -27.14 9.08
C GLU A 78 -17.88 -27.15 10.08
N ASN A 79 -18.24 -26.00 10.64
CA ASN A 79 -19.39 -25.87 11.55
C ASN A 79 -20.74 -26.10 10.84
N PHE A 80 -20.87 -25.69 9.57
CA PHE A 80 -22.06 -25.96 8.76
C PHE A 80 -22.20 -27.45 8.45
N VAL A 81 -21.12 -28.15 8.12
CA VAL A 81 -21.15 -29.60 7.89
C VAL A 81 -21.56 -30.33 9.18
N ALA A 82 -20.97 -29.97 10.32
CA ALA A 82 -21.31 -30.56 11.62
C ALA A 82 -22.77 -30.32 12.03
N THR A 83 -23.32 -29.13 11.76
CA THR A 83 -24.72 -28.82 12.02
C THR A 83 -25.68 -29.41 10.98
N SER A 84 -25.26 -29.56 9.72
CA SER A 84 -26.07 -30.19 8.67
C SER A 84 -26.24 -31.70 8.89
N ALA A 85 -25.22 -32.39 9.41
CA ALA A 85 -25.31 -33.79 9.82
C ALA A 85 -26.31 -33.99 10.96
N LEU A 86 -26.53 -32.97 11.79
CA LEU A 86 -27.56 -32.96 12.84
C LEU A 86 -28.94 -32.48 12.33
N ASN A 87 -28.96 -31.71 11.24
CA ASN A 87 -30.15 -31.10 10.65
C ASN A 87 -30.64 -31.89 9.44
N SER A 88 -30.78 -33.23 9.56
CA SER A 88 -31.55 -33.98 8.56
C SER A 88 -33.03 -33.64 8.69
N TYR A 89 -33.58 -33.14 7.59
CA TYR A 89 -34.89 -32.54 7.41
C TYR A 89 -36.11 -33.40 7.84
N TYR A 90 -35.90 -34.69 8.15
CA TYR A 90 -36.90 -35.54 8.79
C TYR A 90 -36.21 -36.52 9.74
N HIS A 91 -36.47 -36.40 11.04
CA HIS A 91 -36.04 -37.38 12.04
C HIS A 91 -37.25 -38.15 12.55
N PHE A 92 -37.18 -39.48 12.51
CA PHE A 92 -38.16 -40.38 13.12
C PHE A 92 -37.50 -41.08 14.30
N ASP A 93 -38.23 -41.24 15.41
CA ASP A 93 -37.78 -42.08 16.50
C ASP A 93 -37.72 -43.56 16.05
N SER A 94 -37.07 -44.42 16.84
CA SER A 94 -36.99 -45.86 16.55
C SER A 94 -38.35 -46.58 16.57
N GLN A 95 -39.42 -45.87 16.94
CA GLN A 95 -40.80 -46.35 16.91
C GLN A 95 -41.60 -45.76 15.74
N GLY A 96 -40.98 -44.97 14.86
CA GLY A 96 -41.58 -44.40 13.67
C GLY A 96 -42.33 -43.08 13.87
N ASN A 97 -42.24 -42.43 15.03
CA ASN A 97 -42.85 -41.11 15.25
C ASN A 97 -41.92 -39.99 14.77
N LYS A 98 -42.49 -39.03 14.03
CA LYS A 98 -41.77 -37.84 13.59
C LYS A 98 -41.40 -36.97 14.80
N LEU A 99 -40.11 -36.73 15.00
CA LEU A 99 -39.63 -35.75 15.97
C LEU A 99 -40.05 -34.35 15.53
N LYS A 100 -40.56 -33.54 16.47
CA LYS A 100 -41.05 -32.19 16.18
C LYS A 100 -39.91 -31.33 15.63
N THR A 101 -40.10 -30.78 14.43
CA THR A 101 -39.17 -29.84 13.80
C THR A 101 -39.61 -28.40 14.04
N LYS A 102 -38.67 -27.45 13.87
CA LYS A 102 -38.96 -26.00 13.96
C LYS A 102 -40.09 -25.54 13.04
N TRP A 103 -40.29 -26.25 11.94
CA TRP A 103 -41.34 -26.00 10.95
C TRP A 103 -42.71 -26.55 11.38
N ASP A 104 -42.76 -27.60 12.21
CA ASP A 104 -44.04 -28.12 12.72
C ASP A 104 -44.69 -27.16 13.74
N SER A 105 -43.91 -26.22 14.29
CA SER A 105 -44.38 -25.14 15.17
C SER A 105 -44.59 -23.80 14.45
N PHE A 106 -44.27 -23.70 13.16
CA PHE A 106 -44.38 -22.47 12.39
C PHE A 106 -45.80 -22.34 11.83
N ASP A 107 -46.53 -21.32 12.29
CA ASP A 107 -47.86 -20.99 11.77
C ASP A 107 -47.74 -19.93 10.67
N ALA A 108 -47.75 -20.39 9.42
CA ALA A 108 -47.59 -19.55 8.25
C ALA A 108 -48.69 -18.48 8.15
N ASP A 109 -49.90 -18.77 8.64
CA ASP A 109 -51.03 -17.86 8.55
C ASP A 109 -50.88 -16.67 9.52
N VAL A 110 -50.22 -16.89 10.67
CA VAL A 110 -49.95 -15.83 11.66
C VAL A 110 -48.82 -14.92 11.20
N GLU A 111 -47.75 -15.49 10.63
CA GLU A 111 -46.64 -14.71 10.09
C GLU A 111 -47.04 -13.95 8.82
N LEU A 112 -47.89 -14.52 7.96
CA LEU A 112 -48.42 -13.79 6.81
C LEU A 112 -49.24 -12.56 7.26
N LYS A 113 -50.12 -12.72 8.26
CA LYS A 113 -50.89 -11.59 8.82
C LYS A 113 -50.00 -10.55 9.47
N ARG A 114 -48.90 -10.97 10.10
CA ARG A 114 -47.91 -10.06 10.67
C ARG A 114 -47.25 -9.25 9.56
N LEU A 115 -46.80 -9.90 8.48
CA LEU A 115 -46.17 -9.24 7.34
C LEU A 115 -47.13 -8.30 6.60
N GLU A 116 -48.39 -8.69 6.41
CA GLU A 116 -49.42 -7.81 5.81
C GLU A 116 -49.66 -6.57 6.68
N ASN A 117 -49.63 -6.69 8.01
CA ASN A 117 -49.77 -5.56 8.91
C ASN A 117 -48.52 -4.66 8.90
N GLU A 118 -47.31 -5.24 8.87
CA GLU A 118 -46.06 -4.48 8.76
C GLU A 118 -45.94 -3.76 7.40
N GLU A 119 -46.41 -4.36 6.30
CA GLU A 119 -46.47 -3.73 4.97
C GLU A 119 -47.46 -2.56 4.94
N ARG A 120 -48.63 -2.72 5.56
CA ARG A 120 -49.63 -1.65 5.70
C ARG A 120 -49.14 -0.47 6.55
N GLU A 121 -48.34 -0.75 7.57
CA GLU A 121 -47.68 0.26 8.40
C GLU A 121 -46.51 0.93 7.66
N ALA A 122 -45.78 0.19 6.81
CA ALA A 122 -44.68 0.71 6.00
C ALA A 122 -45.16 1.56 4.80
N GLU A 123 -46.28 1.23 4.16
CA GLU A 123 -46.87 2.00 3.07
C GLU A 123 -47.28 3.43 3.50
N GLY A 124 -47.59 3.63 4.79
CA GLY A 124 -47.83 4.96 5.37
C GLY A 124 -46.57 5.83 5.52
N ALA A 125 -45.37 5.23 5.54
CA ALA A 125 -44.08 5.92 5.68
C ALA A 125 -43.20 5.90 4.40
N SER A 126 -43.60 5.12 3.39
CA SER A 126 -42.78 4.74 2.22
C SER A 126 -42.76 5.75 1.07
N ALA A 127 -43.62 6.78 1.05
CA ALA A 127 -43.59 7.77 -0.04
C ALA A 127 -42.32 8.66 -0.08
N ALA A 128 -41.43 8.57 0.92
CA ALA A 128 -40.25 9.44 1.05
C ALA A 128 -38.88 8.75 0.88
N GLN A 129 -38.79 7.44 0.62
CA GLN A 129 -37.50 6.72 0.63
C GLN A 129 -37.15 5.95 -0.66
N ALA A 130 -37.67 6.36 -1.80
CA ALA A 130 -37.20 5.90 -3.11
C ALA A 130 -35.87 6.58 -3.52
N ALA A 131 -34.82 6.37 -2.72
CA ALA A 131 -33.45 6.74 -3.08
C ALA A 131 -32.47 5.66 -2.58
N THR A 132 -32.61 4.46 -3.12
CA THR A 132 -31.59 3.41 -3.03
C THR A 132 -30.30 3.91 -3.68
N LYS A 133 -29.37 4.39 -2.85
CA LYS A 133 -27.98 4.63 -3.23
C LYS A 133 -27.34 3.29 -3.61
N PRO A 134 -26.61 3.17 -4.74
CA PRO A 134 -25.85 1.97 -5.01
C PRO A 134 -24.72 1.92 -3.98
N VAL A 135 -24.80 0.94 -3.07
CA VAL A 135 -23.67 0.53 -2.25
C VAL A 135 -22.60 0.07 -3.23
N ARG A 136 -21.54 0.87 -3.39
CA ARG A 136 -20.36 0.49 -4.16
C ARG A 136 -19.80 -0.76 -3.49
N LEU A 137 -20.09 -1.93 -4.05
CA LEU A 137 -19.32 -3.14 -3.74
C LEU A 137 -17.86 -2.78 -4.07
N ALA A 138 -17.01 -2.73 -3.05
CA ALA A 138 -15.57 -2.68 -3.27
C ALA A 138 -15.21 -3.87 -4.17
N PRO A 139 -14.36 -3.69 -5.19
CA PRO A 139 -13.92 -4.82 -5.99
C PRO A 139 -13.29 -5.84 -5.04
N HIS A 140 -13.85 -7.05 -4.99
CA HIS A 140 -13.24 -8.16 -4.29
C HIS A 140 -11.91 -8.44 -4.99
N LEU A 141 -10.82 -7.91 -4.45
CA LEU A 141 -9.47 -8.16 -4.94
C LEU A 141 -9.19 -9.65 -4.79
N THR A 142 -8.84 -10.30 -5.90
CA THR A 142 -8.50 -11.72 -5.88
C THR A 142 -7.06 -11.91 -5.39
N ARG A 143 -6.71 -13.11 -4.89
CA ARG A 143 -5.32 -13.42 -4.48
C ARG A 143 -4.31 -13.15 -5.60
N SER A 144 -4.67 -13.47 -6.84
CA SER A 144 -3.86 -13.20 -8.02
C SER A 144 -3.61 -11.71 -8.24
N ASP A 145 -4.60 -10.85 -7.94
CA ASP A 145 -4.46 -9.41 -8.10
C ASP A 145 -3.47 -8.83 -7.07
N ILE A 146 -3.55 -9.28 -5.81
CA ILE A 146 -2.62 -8.86 -4.75
C ILE A 146 -1.21 -9.40 -5.03
N LEU A 147 -1.08 -10.63 -5.52
CA LEU A 147 0.21 -11.20 -5.95
C LEU A 147 0.82 -10.45 -7.14
N ALA A 148 0.02 -10.05 -8.12
CA ALA A 148 0.51 -9.25 -9.23
C ALA A 148 0.94 -7.85 -8.75
N ALA A 149 0.17 -7.24 -7.86
CA ALA A 149 0.49 -5.95 -7.27
C ALA A 149 1.78 -6.01 -6.43
N SER A 150 1.98 -7.06 -5.62
CA SER A 150 3.19 -7.21 -4.80
C SER A 150 4.46 -7.35 -5.64
N LYS A 151 4.42 -8.11 -6.74
CA LYS A 151 5.52 -8.18 -7.73
C LYS A 151 5.76 -6.85 -8.44
N GLY A 152 4.70 -6.11 -8.77
CA GLY A 152 4.83 -4.76 -9.32
C GLY A 152 5.58 -3.82 -8.39
N VAL A 153 5.25 -3.87 -7.09
CA VAL A 153 5.92 -3.05 -6.06
C VAL A 153 7.36 -3.50 -5.81
N GLU A 154 7.66 -4.80 -5.89
CA GLU A 154 9.03 -5.33 -5.85
C GLU A 154 9.91 -4.70 -6.93
N HIS A 155 9.43 -4.69 -8.18
CA HIS A 155 10.14 -4.06 -9.29
C HIS A 155 10.30 -2.53 -9.12
N GLU A 156 9.33 -1.85 -8.51
CA GLU A 156 9.47 -0.43 -8.17
C GLU A 156 10.60 -0.21 -7.15
N LEU A 157 10.73 -1.09 -6.14
CA LEU A 157 11.83 -1.01 -5.17
C LEU A 157 13.20 -1.35 -5.78
N GLU A 158 13.26 -2.32 -6.68
CA GLU A 158 14.47 -2.61 -7.47
C GLU A 158 14.88 -1.43 -8.35
N ALA A 159 13.90 -0.76 -8.98
CA ALA A 159 14.12 0.45 -9.74
C ALA A 159 14.64 1.60 -8.85
N VAL A 160 14.12 1.74 -7.64
CA VAL A 160 14.65 2.69 -6.65
C VAL A 160 16.10 2.37 -6.29
N LEU A 161 16.44 1.10 -6.05
CA LEU A 161 17.81 0.69 -5.74
C LEU A 161 18.78 0.95 -6.90
N SER A 162 18.39 0.59 -8.13
CA SER A 162 19.21 0.86 -9.31
C SER A 162 19.42 2.35 -9.54
N PHE A 163 18.38 3.17 -9.34
CA PHE A 163 18.50 4.62 -9.43
C PHE A 163 19.39 5.20 -8.32
N LEU A 164 19.35 4.65 -7.11
CA LEU A 164 20.26 5.06 -6.03
C LEU A 164 21.72 4.80 -6.39
N ASP A 165 22.02 3.68 -7.06
CA ASP A 165 23.39 3.33 -7.48
C ASP A 165 23.99 4.33 -8.47
N ASP A 166 23.16 4.89 -9.37
CA ASP A 166 23.56 5.91 -10.34
C ASP A 166 23.94 7.25 -9.69
N ILE A 167 23.41 7.56 -8.50
CA ILE A 167 23.68 8.82 -7.80
C ILE A 167 25.09 8.78 -7.21
N ARG A 168 26.02 9.51 -7.85
CA ARG A 168 27.39 9.72 -7.36
C ARG A 168 27.47 11.05 -6.61
N GLY A 169 28.17 11.09 -5.47
CA GLY A 169 28.36 12.34 -4.74
C GLY A 169 29.33 12.25 -3.56
N ASP A 170 29.36 13.34 -2.79
CA ASP A 170 30.19 13.52 -1.60
C ASP A 170 29.84 12.55 -0.46
N LYS A 171 30.64 12.54 0.61
CA LYS A 171 30.48 11.62 1.75
C LYS A 171 29.07 11.66 2.36
N GLU A 172 28.45 12.83 2.45
CA GLU A 172 27.07 12.96 2.96
C GLU A 172 26.03 12.35 2.02
N VAL A 173 26.14 12.60 0.71
CA VAL A 173 25.26 11.98 -0.32
C VAL A 173 25.40 10.47 -0.25
N LYS A 174 26.63 9.95 -0.09
CA LYS A 174 26.89 8.52 0.11
C LYS A 174 26.25 7.96 1.38
N GLN A 175 26.30 8.71 2.49
CA GLN A 175 25.66 8.32 3.74
C GLN A 175 24.14 8.24 3.60
N LEU A 176 23.51 9.28 3.05
CA LEU A 176 22.07 9.32 2.82
C LEU A 176 21.61 8.20 1.87
N ARG A 177 22.31 8.02 0.75
CA ARG A 177 22.07 6.91 -0.18
C ARG A 177 22.15 5.56 0.52
N LYS A 178 23.17 5.35 1.35
CA LYS A 178 23.33 4.10 2.11
C LYS A 178 22.17 3.89 3.06
N VAL A 179 21.74 4.91 3.80
CA VAL A 179 20.60 4.81 4.72
C VAL A 179 19.33 4.42 3.95
N LEU A 180 19.04 5.07 2.83
CA LEU A 180 17.88 4.76 2.00
C LEU A 180 17.94 3.34 1.43
N ALA A 181 19.07 2.94 0.84
CA ALA A 181 19.25 1.58 0.33
C ALA A 181 19.08 0.54 1.45
N THR A 182 19.68 0.76 2.63
CA THR A 182 19.51 -0.17 3.75
C THR A 182 18.08 -0.25 4.24
N ARG A 183 17.32 0.84 4.19
CA ARG A 183 15.90 0.86 4.56
C ARG A 183 15.10 0.02 3.57
N VAL A 184 15.27 0.24 2.27
CA VAL A 184 14.59 -0.54 1.23
C VAL A 184 14.90 -2.04 1.34
N THR A 185 16.19 -2.40 1.45
CA THR A 185 16.62 -3.81 1.47
C THR A 185 16.25 -4.54 2.76
N LYS A 186 16.23 -3.85 3.92
CA LYS A 186 15.98 -4.52 5.21
C LYS A 186 14.54 -4.42 5.69
N GLU A 187 13.81 -3.38 5.29
CA GLU A 187 12.45 -3.15 5.79
C GLU A 187 11.40 -3.47 4.74
N TYR A 188 11.56 -3.03 3.49
CA TYR A 188 10.48 -3.12 2.49
C TYR A 188 10.51 -4.42 1.69
N LEU A 189 11.67 -4.82 1.15
CA LEU A 189 11.77 -6.08 0.39
C LEU A 189 11.34 -7.32 1.21
N PRO A 190 11.80 -7.52 2.46
CA PRO A 190 11.38 -8.68 3.25
C PRO A 190 9.89 -8.70 3.58
N ARG A 191 9.24 -7.53 3.66
CA ARG A 191 7.78 -7.46 3.85
C ARG A 191 7.03 -7.90 2.60
N ILE A 192 7.52 -7.52 1.42
CA ILE A 192 6.95 -7.99 0.16
C ILE A 192 7.12 -9.49 0.03
N ASP A 193 8.31 -10.02 0.34
CA ASP A 193 8.57 -11.46 0.34
C ASP A 193 7.60 -12.20 1.28
N ALA A 194 7.33 -11.64 2.47
CA ALA A 194 6.35 -12.19 3.41
C ALA A 194 4.93 -12.16 2.83
N ILE A 195 4.51 -11.06 2.19
CA ILE A 195 3.19 -10.96 1.53
C ILE A 195 3.07 -12.00 0.42
N GLN A 196 4.11 -12.17 -0.41
CA GLN A 196 4.14 -13.18 -1.46
C GLN A 196 4.06 -14.59 -0.87
N ALA A 197 4.79 -14.87 0.21
CA ALA A 197 4.75 -16.17 0.90
C ALA A 197 3.39 -16.48 1.56
N MET A 198 2.65 -15.47 2.02
CA MET A 198 1.29 -15.65 2.57
C MET A 198 0.24 -15.94 1.49
N LEU A 199 0.50 -15.52 0.25
CA LEU A 199 -0.45 -15.60 -0.86
C LEU A 199 -0.12 -16.71 -1.87
N ALA A 200 1.09 -17.27 -1.83
CA ALA A 200 1.55 -18.38 -2.65
C ALA A 200 0.97 -19.73 -2.19
#